data_AF-Q9PCA2-F1
#
_entry.id   AF-Q9PCA2-F1
#
_cell.length_a   1.000
_cell.length_b   1.000
_cell.length_c   1.000
_cell.angle_alpha   90.00
_cell.angle_beta   90.00
_cell.angle_gamma   90.00
#
_symmetry.space_group_name_H-M   'P 1'
#
loop_
_entity.id
_entity.type
_entity.pdbx_description
1 polymer ?
#
loop_
_entity_poly.entity_id
_entity_poly.type
_entity_poly.pdbx_seq_one_letter_code
_entity_poly.pdbx_strand_id
1 'polypeptide(L)' 'MAQQLMSLYCTQYDVEARTCSQQAWMVPPSLLPPISYEDVRILLPHIVMCFLVAWGFHFLFTVVRD' A
#
# COMPACT_ATOMS: atom_id res chain seq x y z
N MET A 1 14.37 -6.12 3.88
CA MET A 1 14.20 -5.06 4.90
C MET A 1 13.47 -3.91 4.23
N ALA A 2 12.19 -3.71 4.54
CA ALA A 2 11.42 -2.60 3.98
C ALA A 2 12.00 -1.29 4.52
N GLN A 3 12.42 -0.38 3.63
CA GLN A 3 12.86 0.95 4.02
C GLN A 3 11.63 1.70 4.55
N GLN A 4 11.52 1.82 5.87
CA GLN A 4 10.46 2.61 6.49
C GLN A 4 10.70 4.08 6.14
N LEU A 5 9.75 4.68 5.42
CA LEU A 5 9.80 6.09 5.07
C LEU A 5 9.58 6.88 6.37
N MET A 6 10.64 7.48 6.92
CA MET A 6 10.53 8.29 8.14
C MET A 6 10.06 9.69 7.76
N SER A 7 9.10 10.25 8.49
CA SER A 7 8.70 11.64 8.34
C SER A 7 8.92 12.42 9.64
N LEU A 8 9.31 13.69 9.49
CA LEU A 8 9.55 14.59 10.61
C LEU A 8 8.21 15.06 11.19
N TYR A 9 7.95 14.75 12.45
CA TYR A 9 6.73 15.15 13.16
C TYR A 9 7.04 16.13 14.28
N CYS A 10 6.09 17.04 14.51
CA CYS A 10 6.06 17.93 15.66
C CYS A 10 5.51 17.16 16.88
N THR A 11 6.36 16.83 17.84
CA THR A 11 5.91 16.16 19.09
C THR A 11 5.37 17.15 20.10
N GLN A 12 5.90 18.37 20.08
CA GLN A 12 5.52 19.43 21.01
C GLN A 12 5.37 20.73 20.22
N TYR A 13 4.13 21.22 20.17
CA TYR A 13 3.79 22.48 19.53
C TYR A 13 3.68 23.57 20.59
N ASP A 14 4.45 24.64 20.42
CA ASP A 14 4.34 25.84 21.22
C ASP A 14 3.28 26.76 20.59
N VAL A 15 2.18 26.96 21.31
CA VAL A 15 1.04 27.76 20.85
C VAL A 15 1.34 29.25 20.87
N GLU A 16 2.16 29.71 21.81
CA GLU A 16 2.49 31.12 22.00
C GLU A 16 3.49 31.56 20.94
N ALA A 17 4.54 30.76 20.73
CA ALA A 17 5.55 31.01 19.69
C ALA A 17 5.10 30.60 18.27
N ARG A 18 3.98 29.87 18.14
CA ARG A 18 3.48 29.28 16.88
C ARG A 18 4.53 28.46 16.14
N THR A 19 5.37 27.75 16.88
CA THR A 19 6.45 26.93 16.32
C THR A 19 6.50 25.57 17.02
N CYS A 20 7.13 24.60 16.36
CA CYS A 20 7.40 23.30 16.97
C CYS A 20 8.64 23.38 17.83
N SER A 21 8.48 23.17 19.14
CA SER A 21 9.59 23.16 20.09
C SER A 21 10.36 21.84 20.09
N GLN A 22 9.69 20.73 19.75
CA GLN A 22 10.32 19.44 19.56
C GLN A 22 9.86 18.76 18.28
N GLN A 23 10.83 18.17 17.58
CA GLN A 23 10.63 17.40 16.36
C GLN A 23 11.29 16.04 16.51
N ALA A 24 10.63 14.99 16.04
CA ALA A 24 11.18 13.64 16.02
C ALA A 24 10.87 12.95 14.69
N TRP A 25 11.80 12.13 14.23
CA TRP A 25 11.59 11.26 13.09
C TRP A 25 10.76 10.06 13.52
N MET A 26 9.59 9.90 12.93
CA MET A 26 8.69 8.80 13.25
C MET A 26 8.22 8.11 11.98
N VAL A 27 7.83 6.85 12.13
CA VAL A 27 7.11 6.15 11.07
C VAL A 27 5.75 6.82 10.91
N PRO A 28 5.37 7.27 9.69
CA PRO A 28 4.08 7.85 9.46
C PRO A 28 2.98 6.84 9.80
N PRO A 29 1.87 7.28 10.40
CA PRO A 29 0.76 6.39 10.67
C PRO A 29 0.23 5.87 9.33
N SER A 30 0.22 4.55 9.14
CA SER A 30 -0.39 3.93 7.98
C SER A 30 -1.87 3.66 8.28
N LEU A 31 -2.74 4.01 7.32
CA LEU A 31 -4.16 3.63 7.37
C LEU A 31 -4.37 2.12 7.22
N LEU A 32 -3.44 1.46 6.53
CA LEU A 32 -3.45 0.03 6.31
C LEU A 32 -2.54 -0.67 7.33
N PRO A 33 -2.94 -1.82 7.88
CA PRO A 33 -2.03 -2.63 8.67
C PRO A 33 -0.82 -3.02 7.81
N PRO A 34 0.37 -3.18 8.42
CA PRO A 34 1.54 -3.64 7.69
C PRO A 34 1.25 -5.02 7.11
N ILE A 35 1.21 -5.10 5.77
CA ILE A 35 0.98 -6.36 5.06
C ILE A 35 2.31 -7.10 5.02
N SER A 36 2.34 -8.35 5.49
CA SER A 36 3.56 -9.16 5.42
C SER A 36 3.82 -9.61 3.98
N TYR A 37 5.08 -9.86 3.65
CA TYR A 37 5.43 -10.40 2.33
C TYR A 37 4.74 -11.75 2.05
N GLU A 38 4.56 -12.57 3.08
CA GLU A 38 3.90 -13.87 2.93
C GLU A 38 2.41 -13.73 2.62
N ASP A 39 1.73 -12.74 3.21
CA ASP A 39 0.33 -12.45 2.88
C ASP A 39 0.19 -12.03 1.41
N VAL A 40 1.10 -11.18 0.92
CA VAL A 40 1.12 -10.77 -0.50
C VAL A 40 1.37 -11.96 -1.40
N ARG A 41 2.33 -12.83 -1.05
CA ARG A 41 2.68 -14.00 -1.85
C ARG A 41 1.52 -14.98 -2.01
N ILE A 42 0.69 -15.13 -0.97
CA ILE A 42 -0.49 -16.01 -1.01
C ILE A 42 -1.63 -15.36 -1.82
N LEU A 43 -1.85 -14.05 -1.68
CA LEU A 43 -2.94 -13.34 -2.35
C LEU A 43 -2.70 -13.10 -3.85
N LEU A 44 -1.46 -12.81 -4.24
CA LEU A 44 -1.10 -12.47 -5.61
C LEU A 44 -1.57 -13.50 -6.66
N PRO A 45 -1.34 -14.81 -6.52
CA PRO A 45 -1.77 -15.79 -7.52
C PRO A 45 -3.29 -15.87 -7.66
N HIS A 46 -4.05 -15.64 -6.58
CA HIS A 46 -5.52 -15.64 -6.63
C HIS A 46 -6.03 -14.46 -7.46
N ILE A 47 -5.46 -13.27 -7.27
CA ILE A 47 -5.81 -12.08 -8.06
C ILE A 47 -5.50 -12.33 -9.54
N VAL A 48 -4.30 -12.84 -9.84
CA VAL A 48 -3.87 -13.12 -11.22
C VAL A 48 -4.77 -14.16 -11.88
N MET A 49 -5.17 -15.21 -11.15
CA MET A 49 -6.06 -16.24 -11.68
C MET A 49 -7.42 -15.67 -12.11
N CYS A 50 -8.04 -14.81 -11.30
CA CYS A 50 -9.30 -14.15 -11.65
C CYS A 50 -9.16 -13.31 -12.93
N PHE A 51 -8.07 -12.56 -13.07
CA PHE A 51 -7.80 -11.78 -14.27
C PHE A 51 -7.60 -12.66 -15.51
N LEU A 52 -6.84 -13.75 -15.38
CA LEU A 52 -6.59 -14.68 -16.49
C LEU A 52 -7.87 -15.36 -16.97
N VAL A 53 -8.74 -15.77 -16.04
CA VAL A 53 -10.04 -16.37 -16.39
C VAL A 53 -10.91 -15.36 -17.14
N ALA A 54 -11.05 -14.14 -16.63
CA ALA A 54 -11.83 -13.10 -17.28
C ALA A 54 -11.28 -12.77 -18.69
N TRP A 55 -9.96 -12.67 -18.82
CA TRP A 55 -9.30 -12.43 -20.11
C TRP A 55 -9.50 -13.60 -21.08
N GLY A 56 -9.37 -14.85 -20.61
CA GLY A 56 -9.59 -16.05 -21.42
C GLY A 56 -11.01 -16.12 -21.99
N PHE A 57 -12.03 -15.81 -21.17
CA PHE A 57 -13.41 -15.71 -21.66
C PHE A 57 -13.57 -14.61 -22.72
N HIS A 58 -13.03 -13.42 -22.47
CA HIS A 58 -13.07 -12.32 -23.44
C HIS A 58 -12.40 -12.71 -24.77
N PHE A 59 -11.23 -13.35 -24.71
CA PHE A 59 -10.50 -13.83 -25.88
C PHE A 59 -11.32 -14.86 -26.67
N LEU A 60 -11.93 -15.84 -26.00
CA LEU A 60 -12.80 -16.81 -26.66
C LEU A 60 -14.00 -16.14 -27.34
N PHE A 61 -14.66 -15.18 -26.68
CA PHE A 61 -15.79 -14.47 -27.29
C PHE A 61 -15.43 -13.56 -28.46
N THR A 62 -14.21 -13.05 -28.50
CA THR A 62 -13.74 -12.13 -29.55
C THR A 62 -13.08 -12.85 -30.72
N VAL A 63 -12.41 -13.99 -30.50
CA VAL A 63 -11.66 -14.69 -31.54
C VAL A 63 -12.38 -15.93 -32.08
N VAL A 64 -13.22 -16.59 -31.29
CA VAL A 64 -13.93 -17.82 -31.71
C VAL A 64 -15.30 -17.53 -32.32
N ARG A 65 -15.85 -16.33 -32.09
CA ARG A 65 -17.18 -15.94 -32.61
C ARG A 65 -17.13 -15.28 -33.99
N ASP A 66 -15.96 -14.79 -34.40
CA ASP A 66 -15.66 -14.34 -35.76
C ASP A 66 -15.08 -15.48 -36.61
#